data_AF-A0A151KYJ0-F1
#
_entry.id   AF-A0A151KYJ0-F1
#
_cell.length_a   1.000
_cell.length_b   1.000
_cell.length_c   1.000
_cell.angle_alpha   90.00
_cell.angle_beta   90.00
_cell.angle_gamma   90.00
#
_symmetry.space_group_name_H-M   'P 1'
#
loop_
_entity.id
_entity.type
_entity.pdbx_description
1 polymer ?
#
loop_
_entity_poly.entity_id
_entity_poly.type
_entity_poly.pdbx_seq_one_letter_code
_entity_poly.pdbx_strand_id
1 'polypeptide(L)'
;MKFSPEVIEELFQRSIRIDNIFYMQLVTACDQLPESFWEVFEDHGDILDLIGLADKNVADYSMLRTKSDLHEFLHDHNHRIHGVLIRFSHPVPRDFKFTGDGDFLSCSSGWGISTEHLAYGETLEDALVNAISIHEKHFEECMREAAAQAEVESNHDE
;
A
#
# COMPACT_ATOMS: atom_id res chain seq x y z
N MET A 1 -5.73 -10.84 -20.43
CA MET A 1 -4.69 -9.97 -19.86
C MET A 1 -3.47 -10.82 -19.63
N LYS A 2 -2.30 -10.45 -20.17
CA LYS A 2 -1.02 -11.11 -19.87
C LYS A 2 -0.22 -10.15 -19.01
N PHE A 3 0.25 -10.60 -17.86
CA PHE A 3 1.12 -9.80 -16.99
C PHE A 3 2.53 -9.79 -17.57
N SER A 4 3.25 -8.68 -17.40
CA SER A 4 4.70 -8.66 -17.56
C SER A 4 5.30 -9.72 -16.61
N PRO A 5 6.04 -10.72 -17.12
CA PRO A 5 6.76 -11.67 -16.28
C PRO A 5 7.69 -10.98 -15.27
N GLU A 6 8.25 -9.83 -15.66
CA GLU A 6 9.16 -9.02 -14.86
C GLU A 6 8.47 -8.49 -13.60
N VAL A 7 7.25 -7.94 -13.72
CA VAL A 7 6.49 -7.45 -12.56
C VAL A 7 6.17 -8.58 -11.57
N ILE A 8 5.81 -9.77 -12.07
CA ILE A 8 5.51 -10.92 -11.22
C ILE A 8 6.77 -11.43 -10.51
N GLU A 9 7.90 -11.46 -11.22
CA GLU A 9 9.19 -11.82 -10.65
C GLU A 9 9.60 -10.86 -9.53
N GLU A 10 9.47 -9.56 -9.74
CA GLU A 10 9.76 -8.54 -8.72
C GLU A 10 8.90 -8.69 -7.46
N LEU A 11 7.60 -8.91 -7.61
CA LEU A 11 6.71 -9.16 -6.46
C LEU A 11 7.17 -10.38 -5.66
N PHE A 12 7.58 -11.45 -6.34
CA PHE A 12 8.07 -12.66 -5.70
C PHE A 12 9.41 -12.43 -4.98
N GLN A 13 10.38 -11.83 -5.66
CA GLN A 13 11.70 -11.54 -5.10
C GLN A 13 11.61 -10.65 -3.86
N ARG A 14 10.63 -9.74 -3.82
CA ARG A 14 10.40 -8.81 -2.71
C ARG A 14 9.43 -9.32 -1.66
N SER A 15 8.96 -10.56 -1.77
CA SER A 15 7.98 -11.14 -0.84
C SER A 15 6.71 -10.29 -0.68
N ILE A 16 6.24 -9.69 -1.77
CA ILE A 16 4.99 -8.93 -1.80
C ILE A 16 3.83 -9.89 -2.09
N ARG A 17 2.83 -9.90 -1.21
CA ARG A 17 1.59 -10.66 -1.38
C ARG A 17 0.45 -9.72 -1.72
N ILE A 18 -0.25 -10.00 -2.82
CA ILE A 18 -1.48 -9.29 -3.17
C ILE A 18 -2.65 -9.96 -2.44
N ASP A 19 -3.29 -9.22 -1.54
CA ASP A 19 -4.39 -9.72 -0.71
C ASP A 19 -5.75 -9.48 -1.41
N ASN A 20 -5.95 -8.28 -1.96
CA ASN A 20 -7.17 -7.94 -2.69
C ASN A 20 -6.89 -7.03 -3.90
N ILE A 21 -7.73 -7.16 -4.93
CA ILE A 21 -7.73 -6.32 -6.13
C ILE A 21 -9.16 -5.80 -6.34
N PHE A 22 -9.30 -4.48 -6.41
CA PHE A 22 -10.57 -3.81 -6.63
C PHE A 22 -10.50 -2.98 -7.92
N TYR A 23 -11.25 -3.41 -8.92
CA TYR A 23 -11.45 -2.62 -10.13
C TYR A 23 -12.48 -1.53 -9.84
N MET A 24 -12.04 -0.28 -9.76
CA MET A 24 -12.89 0.82 -9.30
C MET A 24 -14.11 1.06 -10.21
N GLN A 25 -14.00 0.70 -11.49
CA GLN A 25 -15.13 0.74 -12.41
C GLN A 25 -16.26 -0.23 -12.05
N LEU A 26 -15.91 -1.39 -11.47
CA LEU A 26 -16.89 -2.35 -10.97
C LEU A 26 -17.42 -1.91 -9.60
N VAL A 27 -16.54 -1.38 -8.75
CA VAL A 27 -16.91 -0.82 -7.45
C VAL A 27 -18.00 0.24 -7.59
N THR A 28 -17.87 1.14 -8.56
CA THR A 28 -18.82 2.23 -8.83
C THR A 28 -20.07 1.79 -9.61
N ALA A 29 -20.15 0.53 -10.04
CA ALA A 29 -21.25 -0.01 -10.83
C ALA A 29 -22.05 -1.10 -10.11
N CYS A 30 -21.54 -1.64 -8.99
CA CYS A 30 -22.16 -2.73 -8.26
C CYS A 30 -22.99 -2.22 -7.07
N ASP A 31 -24.23 -2.69 -6.95
CA ASP A 31 -25.12 -2.34 -5.81
C ASP A 31 -24.65 -2.94 -4.48
N GLN A 32 -23.72 -3.89 -4.51
CA GLN A 32 -23.16 -4.55 -3.33
C GLN A 32 -21.68 -4.82 -3.55
N LEU A 33 -20.89 -4.60 -2.49
CA LEU A 33 -19.45 -4.82 -2.47
C LEU A 33 -19.07 -5.86 -1.41
N PRO A 34 -18.00 -6.63 -1.63
CA PRO A 34 -17.53 -7.61 -0.65
C PRO A 34 -17.07 -6.93 0.64
N GLU A 35 -17.17 -7.62 1.77
CA GLU A 35 -16.76 -7.06 3.07
C GLU A 35 -15.30 -6.60 3.09
N SER A 36 -14.41 -7.33 2.40
CA SER A 36 -13.00 -6.98 2.26
C SER A 36 -12.74 -5.63 1.58
N PHE A 37 -13.69 -5.12 0.78
CA PHE A 37 -13.61 -3.76 0.25
C PHE A 37 -13.82 -2.74 1.37
N TRP A 38 -14.81 -2.98 2.25
CA TRP A 38 -15.11 -2.08 3.34
C TRP A 38 -14.04 -2.07 4.42
N GLU A 39 -13.39 -3.21 4.68
CA GLU A 39 -12.23 -3.31 5.56
C GLU A 39 -11.06 -2.43 5.09
N VAL A 40 -10.86 -2.32 3.77
CA VAL A 40 -9.85 -1.42 3.20
C VAL A 40 -10.21 0.03 3.51
N PHE A 41 -11.48 0.39 3.37
CA PHE A 41 -11.98 1.74 3.58
C PHE A 41 -12.34 2.04 5.05
N GLU A 42 -11.76 1.40 6.07
CA GLU A 42 -12.03 1.81 7.46
C GLU A 42 -11.42 3.17 7.82
N ASP A 43 -10.32 3.57 7.15
CA ASP A 43 -9.71 4.91 7.26
C ASP A 43 -9.75 5.62 5.89
N HIS A 44 -10.82 6.37 5.66
CA HIS A 44 -11.30 6.68 4.31
C HIS A 44 -10.49 7.83 3.69
N GLY A 45 -9.90 8.70 4.51
CA GLY A 45 -9.23 9.93 4.07
C GLY A 45 -8.05 9.65 3.14
N ASP A 46 -7.11 8.82 3.60
CA ASP A 46 -5.89 8.51 2.85
C ASP A 46 -6.18 7.77 1.54
N ILE A 47 -7.27 7.01 1.49
CA ILE A 47 -7.66 6.22 0.32
C ILE A 47 -8.33 7.09 -0.73
N LEU A 48 -9.19 8.01 -0.29
CA LEU A 48 -9.79 9.01 -1.16
C LEU A 48 -8.72 9.90 -1.79
N ASP A 49 -7.65 10.19 -1.05
CA ASP A 49 -6.49 10.90 -1.59
C ASP A 49 -5.72 10.05 -2.60
N LEU A 50 -5.45 8.79 -2.26
CA LEU A 50 -4.74 7.85 -3.12
C LEU A 50 -5.42 7.62 -4.47
N ILE A 51 -6.76 7.59 -4.50
CA ILE A 51 -7.56 7.41 -5.73
C ILE A 51 -7.86 8.72 -6.46
N GLY A 52 -7.26 9.84 -6.02
CA GLY A 52 -7.37 11.14 -6.69
C GLY A 52 -8.69 11.86 -6.48
N LEU A 53 -9.40 11.56 -5.39
CA LEU A 53 -10.62 12.26 -5.01
C LEU A 53 -10.36 13.39 -3.98
N ALA A 54 -9.21 13.42 -3.28
CA ALA A 54 -8.81 14.47 -2.31
C ALA A 54 -9.25 15.91 -2.64
N ASP A 55 -9.15 16.29 -3.92
CA ASP A 55 -9.37 17.65 -4.40
C ASP A 55 -10.85 18.10 -4.36
N LYS A 56 -11.77 17.20 -4.00
CA LYS A 56 -13.17 17.56 -3.79
C LYS A 56 -13.39 18.08 -2.37
N ASN A 57 -14.40 18.92 -2.22
CA ASN A 57 -14.57 19.75 -1.03
C ASN A 57 -14.56 18.88 0.25
N VAL A 58 -13.63 19.13 1.17
CA VAL A 58 -13.44 18.37 2.43
C VAL A 58 -14.75 18.22 3.24
N ALA A 59 -15.68 19.15 3.05
CA ALA A 59 -17.03 19.08 3.60
C ALA A 59 -17.82 17.82 3.16
N ASP A 60 -17.64 17.37 1.92
CA ASP A 60 -18.30 16.19 1.35
C ASP A 60 -17.78 14.90 2.01
N TYR A 61 -16.50 14.89 2.42
CA TYR A 61 -15.85 13.76 3.11
C TYR A 61 -16.23 13.64 4.58
N SER A 62 -16.46 14.77 5.26
CA SER A 62 -16.86 14.78 6.67
C SER A 62 -18.23 14.13 6.96
N MET A 63 -19.00 13.88 5.89
CA MET A 63 -20.32 13.25 5.91
C MET A 63 -20.27 11.73 5.66
N LEU A 64 -19.13 11.17 5.21
CA LEU A 64 -18.98 9.74 4.92
C LEU A 64 -18.75 8.94 6.20
N ARG A 65 -19.81 8.80 7.02
CA ARG A 65 -19.73 8.15 8.34
C ARG A 65 -20.15 6.69 8.32
N THR A 66 -20.76 6.24 7.23
CA THR A 66 -21.24 4.88 7.07
C THR A 66 -20.80 4.30 5.72
N LYS A 67 -20.78 2.96 5.64
CA LYS A 67 -20.55 2.24 4.38
C LYS A 67 -21.52 2.67 3.28
N SER A 68 -22.79 2.92 3.64
CA SER A 68 -23.80 3.39 2.68
C SER A 68 -23.49 4.79 2.14
N ASP A 69 -23.04 5.71 2.99
CA ASP A 69 -22.68 7.07 2.55
C ASP A 69 -21.48 7.02 1.59
N LEU A 70 -20.45 6.24 1.92
CA LEU A 70 -19.30 6.03 1.06
C LEU A 70 -19.69 5.34 -0.25
N HIS A 71 -20.60 4.37 -0.19
CA HIS A 71 -21.07 3.67 -1.39
C HIS A 71 -21.80 4.62 -2.34
N GLU A 72 -22.74 5.41 -1.82
CA GLU A 72 -23.48 6.40 -2.60
C GLU A 72 -22.54 7.45 -3.21
N PHE A 73 -21.55 7.90 -2.42
CA PHE A 73 -20.52 8.82 -2.88
C PHE A 73 -19.69 8.26 -4.06
N LEU A 74 -19.25 7.00 -3.97
CA LEU A 74 -18.53 6.33 -5.06
C LEU A 74 -19.40 6.12 -6.30
N HIS A 75 -20.72 5.97 -6.12
CA HIS A 75 -21.68 5.78 -7.21
C HIS A 75 -22.11 7.07 -7.92
N ASP A 76 -21.91 8.23 -7.31
CA ASP A 76 -22.21 9.51 -7.96
C ASP A 76 -21.42 9.64 -9.26
N HIS A 77 -22.14 9.96 -10.34
CA HIS A 77 -21.58 10.12 -11.69
C HIS A 77 -20.48 11.17 -11.78
N ASN A 78 -20.48 12.17 -10.88
CA ASN A 78 -19.39 13.15 -10.79
C ASN A 78 -18.11 12.58 -10.15
N HIS A 79 -18.19 11.40 -9.53
CA HIS A 79 -17.16 10.73 -8.74
C HIS A 79 -16.70 9.40 -9.34
N ARG A 80 -17.07 9.09 -10.59
CA ARG A 80 -16.66 7.84 -11.24
C ARG A 80 -15.14 7.74 -11.36
N ILE A 81 -14.57 6.83 -10.58
CA ILE A 81 -13.14 6.55 -10.54
C ILE A 81 -12.84 5.40 -11.50
N HIS A 82 -11.83 5.59 -12.34
CA HIS A 82 -11.31 4.57 -13.24
C HIS A 82 -9.90 4.16 -12.80
N GLY A 83 -9.72 2.90 -12.45
CA GLY A 83 -8.42 2.35 -12.08
C GLY A 83 -8.54 1.06 -11.28
N VAL A 84 -7.42 0.67 -10.68
CA VAL A 84 -7.28 -0.54 -9.88
C VAL A 84 -6.65 -0.17 -8.53
N LEU A 85 -7.38 -0.43 -7.46
CA LEU A 85 -6.88 -0.36 -6.08
C LEU A 85 -6.47 -1.76 -5.64
N ILE A 86 -5.27 -1.92 -5.11
CA ILE A 86 -4.78 -3.18 -4.57
C ILE A 86 -4.44 -3.04 -3.09
N ARG A 87 -4.88 -4.01 -2.28
CA ARG A 87 -4.37 -4.24 -0.93
C ARG A 87 -3.29 -5.29 -1.03
N PHE A 88 -2.12 -4.98 -0.47
CA PHE A 88 -1.00 -5.90 -0.46
C PHE A 88 -0.29 -5.87 0.89
N SER A 89 0.43 -6.93 1.16
CA SER A 89 1.19 -7.10 2.40
C SER A 89 2.59 -7.63 2.11
N HIS A 90 3.50 -7.33 3.02
CA HIS A 90 4.85 -7.87 2.99
C HIS A 90 5.39 -8.03 4.42
N PRO A 91 6.34 -8.95 4.65
CA PRO A 91 6.95 -9.11 5.96
C PRO A 91 7.69 -7.84 6.38
N VAL A 92 7.67 -7.52 7.67
CA VAL A 92 8.44 -6.41 8.23
C VAL A 92 9.91 -6.85 8.33
N PRO A 93 10.85 -6.12 7.68
CA PRO A 93 12.27 -6.43 7.76
C PRO A 93 12.81 -6.11 9.16
N ARG A 94 13.68 -6.98 9.69
CA ARG A 94 14.24 -6.90 11.05
C ARG A 94 15.70 -7.36 11.07
N ASP A 95 16.35 -7.21 12.22
CA ASP A 95 17.71 -7.68 12.47
C ASP A 95 18.69 -7.24 11.37
N PHE A 96 18.61 -5.97 10.97
CA PHE A 96 19.45 -5.40 9.93
C PHE A 96 20.92 -5.53 10.33
N LYS A 97 21.74 -5.98 9.38
CA LYS A 97 23.18 -6.07 9.51
C LYS A 97 23.82 -5.19 8.46
N PHE A 98 24.84 -4.46 8.91
CA PHE A 98 25.62 -3.56 8.09
C PHE A 98 27.08 -4.01 8.06
N THR A 99 27.81 -3.62 7.03
CA THR A 99 29.26 -3.73 6.98
C THR A 99 29.90 -2.73 7.94
N GLY A 100 31.21 -2.85 8.20
CA GLY A 100 31.94 -1.87 9.01
C GLY A 100 31.98 -0.46 8.40
N ASP A 101 31.71 -0.35 7.10
CA ASP A 101 31.64 0.92 6.36
C ASP A 101 30.20 1.50 6.31
N GLY A 102 29.23 0.82 6.94
CA GLY A 102 27.83 1.25 7.00
C GLY A 102 26.93 0.74 5.88
N ASP A 103 27.45 -0.06 4.94
CA ASP A 103 26.64 -0.61 3.83
C ASP A 103 25.71 -1.72 4.31
N PHE A 104 24.50 -1.79 3.74
CA PHE A 104 23.58 -2.88 4.03
C PHE A 104 24.14 -4.24 3.61
N LEU A 105 24.10 -5.23 4.52
CA LEU A 105 24.55 -6.60 4.27
C LEU A 105 23.37 -7.57 4.17
N SER A 106 22.48 -7.57 5.16
CA SER A 106 21.34 -8.49 5.23
C SER A 106 20.30 -8.03 6.25
N CYS A 107 19.08 -8.53 6.13
CA CYS A 107 18.06 -8.46 7.17
C CYS A 107 17.32 -9.81 7.28
N SER A 108 16.58 -10.01 8.36
CA SER A 108 15.62 -11.08 8.52
C SER A 108 14.22 -10.59 8.13
N SER A 109 13.51 -11.36 7.31
CA SER A 109 12.13 -11.04 6.91
C SER A 109 11.30 -12.31 6.99
N GLY A 110 10.28 -12.30 7.85
CA GLY A 110 9.43 -13.46 8.07
C GLY A 110 7.98 -13.04 8.27
N TRP A 111 7.06 -13.81 7.68
CA TRP A 111 5.62 -13.56 7.68
C TRP A 111 4.92 -13.63 9.05
N GLY A 112 5.66 -13.90 10.14
CA GLY A 112 5.12 -13.82 11.49
C GLY A 112 4.75 -12.39 11.91
N ILE A 113 5.34 -11.38 11.27
CA ILE A 113 4.95 -9.97 11.37
C ILE A 113 4.96 -9.39 9.96
N SER A 114 3.83 -8.84 9.52
CA SER A 114 3.67 -8.19 8.23
C SER A 114 3.04 -6.82 8.38
N THR A 115 3.30 -5.96 7.42
CA THR A 115 2.60 -4.68 7.24
C THR A 115 1.71 -4.77 6.01
N GLU A 116 0.67 -3.95 5.99
CA GLU A 116 -0.31 -3.87 4.91
C GLU A 116 -0.29 -2.47 4.31
N HIS A 117 -0.47 -2.41 3.00
CA HIS A 117 -0.42 -1.18 2.22
C HIS A 117 -1.47 -1.22 1.12
N LEU A 118 -1.75 -0.03 0.58
CA LEU A 118 -2.61 0.16 -0.57
C LEU A 118 -1.80 0.76 -1.72
N ALA A 119 -2.03 0.29 -2.93
CA ALA A 119 -1.52 0.93 -4.14
C ALA A 119 -2.65 1.13 -5.14
N TYR A 120 -2.59 2.24 -5.88
CA TYR A 120 -3.55 2.57 -6.92
C TYR A 120 -2.84 2.77 -8.25
N GLY A 121 -3.47 2.38 -9.35
CA GLY A 121 -2.97 2.61 -10.70
C GLY A 121 -4.10 2.65 -11.73
N GLU A 122 -3.85 3.26 -12.89
CA GLU A 122 -4.83 3.30 -13.99
C GLU A 122 -5.12 1.90 -14.53
N THR A 123 -4.09 1.06 -14.58
CA THR A 123 -4.18 -0.36 -14.88
C THR A 123 -3.74 -1.22 -13.69
N LEU A 124 -4.02 -2.52 -13.74
CA LEU A 124 -3.52 -3.46 -12.73
C LEU A 124 -1.99 -3.53 -12.76
N GLU A 125 -1.36 -3.39 -13.93
CA GLU A 125 0.11 -3.39 -14.02
C GLU A 125 0.70 -2.16 -13.33
N ASP A 126 0.12 -0.98 -13.54
CA ASP A 126 0.52 0.25 -12.84
C ASP A 126 0.35 0.12 -11.33
N ALA A 127 -0.77 -0.47 -10.88
CA ALA A 127 -1.02 -0.67 -9.46
C ALA A 127 0.04 -1.61 -8.84
N LEU A 128 0.42 -2.68 -9.53
CA LEU A 128 1.47 -3.61 -9.07
C LEU A 128 2.85 -2.94 -9.02
N VAL A 129 3.20 -2.14 -10.03
CA VAL A 129 4.44 -1.35 -10.04
C VAL A 129 4.45 -0.35 -8.88
N ASN A 130 3.31 0.28 -8.59
CA ASN A 130 3.19 1.18 -7.44
C ASN A 130 3.31 0.44 -6.10
N ALA A 131 2.79 -0.78 -5.97
CA ALA A 131 3.02 -1.60 -4.76
C ALA A 131 4.49 -1.94 -4.56
N ILE A 132 5.21 -2.30 -5.63
CA ILE A 132 6.66 -2.53 -5.58
C ILE A 132 7.38 -1.26 -5.10
N SER A 133 7.01 -0.11 -5.66
CA SER A 133 7.61 1.19 -5.30
C SER A 133 7.34 1.59 -3.85
N ILE A 134 6.14 1.31 -3.33
CA ILE A 134 5.79 1.58 -1.92
C ILE A 134 6.61 0.68 -0.99
N HIS A 135 6.72 -0.61 -1.30
CA HIS A 135 7.57 -1.53 -0.53
C HIS A 135 9.03 -1.09 -0.53
N GLU A 136 9.57 -0.65 -1.68
CA GLU A 136 10.95 -0.12 -1.78
C GLU A 136 11.18 1.06 -0.84
N LYS A 137 10.31 2.06 -0.90
CA LYS A 137 10.40 3.24 -0.02
C LYS A 137 10.35 2.84 1.45
N HIS A 138 9.42 1.95 1.81
CA HIS A 138 9.31 1.48 3.18
C HIS A 138 10.56 0.72 3.64
N PHE A 139 11.13 -0.12 2.77
CA PHE A 139 12.37 -0.85 3.06
C PHE A 139 13.55 0.11 3.27
N GLU A 140 13.69 1.13 2.43
CA GLU A 140 14.70 2.19 2.58
C GLU A 140 14.53 2.97 3.89
N GLU A 141 13.29 3.28 4.28
CA GLU A 141 12.97 3.92 5.56
C GLU A 141 13.39 3.05 6.74
N CYS A 142 12.99 1.77 6.78
CA CYS A 142 13.40 0.84 7.82
C CYS A 142 14.92 0.69 7.91
N MET A 143 15.60 0.62 6.77
CA MET A 143 17.05 0.51 6.72
C MET A 143 17.73 1.75 7.31
N ARG A 144 17.26 2.94 6.96
CA ARG A 144 17.78 4.21 7.48
C ARG A 144 17.55 4.34 8.99
N GLU A 145 16.38 3.95 9.48
CA GLU A 145 16.09 3.93 10.91
C GLU A 145 16.99 2.96 11.68
N ALA A 146 17.20 1.76 11.13
CA ALA A 146 18.10 0.77 11.73
C ALA A 146 19.56 1.24 11.74
N ALA A 147 20.03 1.88 10.67
CA ALA A 147 21.38 2.45 10.61
C ALA A 147 21.58 3.54 11.66
N ALA A 148 20.61 4.46 11.81
CA ALA A 148 20.67 5.51 12.82
C ALA A 148 20.68 4.96 14.26
N GLN A 149 19.95 3.88 14.53
CA GLN A 149 19.98 3.22 15.83
C GLN A 149 21.34 2.56 16.14
N ALA A 150 21.94 1.90 15.15
CA ALA A 150 23.25 1.27 15.30
C ALA A 150 24.37 2.28 15.61
N GLU A 151 24.35 3.47 15.01
CA GLU A 151 25.30 4.55 15.31
C GLU A 151 25.15 5.11 16.73
N VAL A 152 23.93 5.16 17.26
CA VAL A 152 23.68 5.63 18.63
C VAL A 152 24.21 4.62 19.64
N GLU A 153 24.00 3.33 19.41
CA GLU A 153 24.49 2.25 20.27
C GLU A 153 26.03 2.22 20.30
N SER A 154 26.71 2.36 19.15
CA SER A 154 28.17 2.35 19.10
C SER A 154 28.83 3.51 19.87
N ASN A 155 28.15 4.66 19.97
CA ASN A 155 28.66 5.84 20.68
C ASN A 155 28.37 5.80 22.21
N HIS A 156 27.57 4.85 22.70
CA HIS A 156 27.28 4.69 24.14
C HIS A 156 28.19 3.67 24.82
N ASP A 157 28.94 2.87 24.06
CA ASP A 157 29.85 1.83 24.54
C ASP A 157 31.33 2.29 24.59
N GLU A 158 31.62 3.57 24.29
CA GLU A 158 32.94 4.24 24.47
C GLU A 158 33.03 5.07 25.76
#